data_AF-A0A0Q5TV24-F1
#
_entry.id   AF-A0A0Q5TV24-F1
#
_cell.length_a   1.000
_cell.length_b   1.000
_cell.length_c   1.000
_cell.angle_alpha   90.00
_cell.angle_beta   90.00
_cell.angle_gamma   90.00
#
_symmetry.space_group_name_H-M   'P 1'
#
loop_
_entity.id
_entity.type
_entity.pdbx_description
1 polymer ?
#
loop_
_entity_poly.entity_id
_entity_poly.type
_entity_poly.pdbx_seq_one_letter_code
_entity_poly.pdbx_strand_id
1 'polypeptide(L)'
;MQVFSNEIRFSSKEELNVRWSDNTTIAKGLWKDIKDEVKANGGHFTKLFYAMSDNLELVCIRIKGNGLLSWGEVVGKSQKKQQSEWISVTGYAEKAFGESINTFPTFNFGGGLTPSEDQVANDLFAELKEYGLIKSSARAESTTATTSSTVSIPESQLQLDPSNDDDDLPF
;
A
#
# COMPACT_ATOMS: atom_id res chain seq x y z
N MET A 1 -21.48 11.94 11.54
CA MET A 1 -21.95 10.92 10.58
C MET A 1 -20.73 10.17 10.05
N GLN A 2 -20.83 8.87 9.82
CA GLN A 2 -19.72 8.05 9.34
C GLN A 2 -19.85 7.81 7.84
N VAL A 3 -18.75 8.01 7.11
CA VAL A 3 -18.66 7.79 5.66
C VAL A 3 -18.14 6.37 5.41
N PHE A 4 -18.75 5.67 4.46
CA PHE A 4 -18.41 4.32 4.04
C PHE A 4 -18.16 4.28 2.54
N SER A 5 -17.36 3.32 2.10
CA SER A 5 -17.19 3.01 0.68
C SER A 5 -17.04 1.51 0.44
N ASN A 6 -17.14 1.10 -0.82
CA ASN A 6 -16.53 -0.16 -1.26
C ASN A 6 -14.99 -0.09 -1.16
N GLU A 7 -14.37 -1.27 -1.16
CA GLU A 7 -12.93 -1.42 -1.30
C GLU A 7 -12.61 -1.59 -2.78
N ILE A 8 -11.57 -0.90 -3.23
CA ILE A 8 -11.06 -0.98 -4.59
C ILE A 8 -9.55 -1.11 -4.55
N ARG A 9 -8.98 -1.64 -5.63
CA ARG A 9 -7.54 -1.86 -5.70
C ARG A 9 -6.80 -0.68 -6.32
N PHE A 10 -7.36 -0.14 -7.40
CA PHE A 10 -6.75 0.97 -8.14
C PHE A 10 -7.73 2.13 -8.20
N SER A 11 -7.47 3.16 -7.38
CA SER A 11 -8.27 4.39 -7.34
C SER A 11 -8.34 5.16 -8.67
N SER A 12 -7.44 4.84 -9.61
CA SER A 12 -7.41 5.40 -10.96
C SER A 12 -8.20 4.60 -12.00
N LYS A 13 -8.54 3.33 -11.70
CA LYS A 13 -9.17 2.41 -12.67
C LYS A 13 -10.54 1.89 -12.23
N GLU A 14 -10.86 2.00 -10.94
CA GLU A 14 -12.07 1.45 -10.35
C GLU A 14 -12.89 2.54 -9.67
N GLU A 15 -14.21 2.46 -9.81
CA GLU A 15 -15.12 3.41 -9.19
C GLU A 15 -15.30 3.14 -7.70
N LEU A 16 -15.20 4.20 -6.91
CA LEU A 16 -15.68 4.23 -5.54
C LEU A 16 -17.18 4.55 -5.52
N ASN A 17 -17.90 3.84 -4.68
CA ASN A 17 -19.25 4.17 -4.23
C ASN A 17 -19.12 4.61 -2.77
N VAL A 18 -19.30 5.90 -2.52
CA VAL A 18 -19.18 6.50 -1.19
C VAL A 18 -20.57 6.85 -0.68
N ARG A 19 -20.89 6.44 0.55
CA ARG A 19 -22.21 6.55 1.15
C ARG A 19 -22.16 6.84 2.65
N TRP A 20 -23.27 7.33 3.17
CA TRP A 20 -23.51 7.44 4.60
C TRP A 20 -23.90 6.08 5.22
N SER A 21 -23.99 6.03 6.56
CA SER A 21 -24.40 4.84 7.31
C SER A 21 -25.82 4.35 6.96
N ASP A 22 -26.68 5.24 6.47
CA ASP A 22 -28.06 4.96 6.06
C ASP A 22 -28.18 4.52 4.60
N ASN A 23 -27.05 4.26 3.92
CA ASN A 23 -26.93 3.96 2.49
C ASN A 23 -27.28 5.09 1.52
N THR A 24 -27.46 6.32 2.00
CA THR A 24 -27.56 7.49 1.12
C THR A 24 -26.22 7.72 0.42
N THR A 25 -26.22 7.74 -0.91
CA THR A 25 -25.03 7.99 -1.72
C THR A 25 -24.53 9.42 -1.52
N ILE A 26 -23.23 9.55 -1.27
CA ILE A 26 -22.50 10.82 -1.28
C ILE A 26 -21.99 11.06 -2.69
N ALA A 27 -21.17 10.14 -3.20
CA ALA A 27 -20.56 10.26 -4.52
C ALA A 27 -20.30 8.88 -5.13
N LYS A 28 -20.24 8.81 -6.46
CA LYS A 28 -19.86 7.60 -7.20
C LYS A 28 -19.00 7.96 -8.41
N GLY A 29 -17.83 7.32 -8.54
CA GLY A 29 -16.92 7.55 -9.67
C GLY A 29 -15.47 7.23 -9.30
N LEU A 30 -14.52 7.56 -10.19
CA LEU A 30 -13.10 7.43 -9.89
C LEU A 30 -12.71 8.42 -8.78
N TRP A 31 -11.75 8.04 -7.94
CA TRP A 31 -11.34 8.87 -6.79
C TRP A 31 -10.95 10.28 -7.21
N LYS A 32 -10.21 10.43 -8.31
CA LYS A 32 -9.75 11.74 -8.81
C LYS A 32 -10.91 12.71 -9.07
N ASP A 33 -12.07 12.18 -9.47
CA ASP A 33 -13.25 12.95 -9.89
C ASP A 33 -14.16 13.25 -8.69
N ILE A 34 -14.18 12.39 -7.67
CA ILE A 34 -15.09 12.53 -6.50
C ILE A 34 -14.41 13.00 -5.20
N LYS A 35 -13.08 13.12 -5.17
CA LYS A 35 -12.30 13.39 -3.95
C LYS A 35 -12.75 14.63 -3.19
N ASP A 36 -13.12 15.69 -3.89
CA ASP A 36 -13.43 16.98 -3.26
C ASP A 36 -14.82 16.95 -2.61
N GLU A 37 -15.80 16.32 -3.25
CA GLU A 37 -17.12 16.06 -2.68
C GLU A 37 -17.04 15.14 -1.45
N VAL A 38 -16.25 14.07 -1.55
CA VAL A 38 -16.04 13.14 -0.43
C VAL A 38 -15.39 13.85 0.75
N LYS A 39 -14.37 14.69 0.52
CA LYS A 39 -13.70 15.48 1.57
C LYS A 39 -14.63 16.52 2.19
N ALA A 40 -15.44 17.20 1.39
CA ALA A 40 -16.42 18.17 1.88
C ALA A 40 -17.44 17.53 2.83
N ASN A 41 -17.71 16.24 2.66
CA ASN A 41 -18.57 15.44 3.53
C ASN A 41 -17.79 14.72 4.66
N GLY A 42 -16.55 15.12 4.95
CA GLY A 42 -15.74 14.55 6.05
C GLY A 42 -15.16 13.16 5.76
N GLY A 43 -15.20 12.72 4.50
CA GLY A 43 -14.50 11.51 4.07
C GLY A 43 -12.99 11.73 3.96
N HIS A 44 -12.22 10.69 4.26
CA HIS A 44 -10.76 10.72 4.14
C HIS A 44 -10.28 9.58 3.25
N PHE A 45 -9.32 9.88 2.38
CA PHE A 45 -8.60 8.85 1.66
C PHE A 45 -7.91 7.91 2.65
N THR A 46 -8.17 6.62 2.51
CA THR A 46 -7.69 5.57 3.41
C THR A 46 -7.16 4.42 2.57
N LYS A 47 -5.91 4.02 2.81
CA LYS A 47 -5.37 2.78 2.23
C LYS A 47 -5.57 1.63 3.21
N LEU A 48 -5.91 0.47 2.67
CA LEU A 48 -6.01 -0.77 3.41
C LEU A 48 -4.75 -1.59 3.13
N PHE A 49 -4.14 -2.12 4.19
CA PHE A 49 -2.99 -3.01 4.12
C PHE A 49 -3.38 -4.32 4.77
N TYR A 50 -3.23 -5.41 4.05
CA TYR A 50 -3.33 -6.74 4.61
C TYR A 50 -1.94 -7.21 5.02
N ALA A 51 -1.82 -7.68 6.25
CA ALA A 51 -0.55 -8.06 6.85
C ALA A 51 -0.72 -9.25 7.79
N MET A 52 0.39 -9.93 8.11
CA MET A 52 0.46 -10.89 9.20
C MET A 52 0.80 -10.15 10.50
N SER A 53 0.11 -10.45 11.60
CA SER A 53 0.43 -9.94 12.94
C SER A 53 1.52 -10.77 13.61
N ASP A 54 2.05 -10.28 14.74
CA ASP A 54 2.98 -11.02 15.60
C ASP A 54 2.41 -12.33 16.15
N ASN A 55 1.08 -12.43 16.24
CA ASN A 55 0.37 -13.66 16.58
C ASN A 55 0.15 -14.61 15.39
N LEU A 56 0.75 -14.33 14.22
CA LEU A 56 0.62 -15.11 12.98
C LEU A 56 -0.80 -15.14 12.41
N GLU A 57 -1.58 -14.08 12.65
CA GLU A 57 -2.95 -13.95 12.14
C GLU A 57 -3.02 -12.90 11.02
N LEU A 58 -3.97 -13.09 10.11
CA LEU A 58 -4.28 -12.10 9.09
C LEU A 58 -4.97 -10.88 9.69
N VAL A 59 -4.39 -9.70 9.48
CA VAL A 59 -4.95 -8.42 9.91
C VAL A 59 -5.12 -7.45 8.75
N CYS A 60 -6.14 -6.60 8.85
CA CYS A 60 -6.38 -5.48 7.93
C CYS A 60 -6.12 -4.15 8.65
N ILE A 61 -5.11 -3.42 8.20
CA ILE A 61 -4.69 -2.14 8.76
C ILE A 61 -5.19 -1.01 7.85
N ARG A 62 -5.90 -0.04 8.45
CA ARG A 62 -6.40 1.15 7.74
C ARG A 62 -5.53 2.35 8.08
N ILE A 63 -4.85 2.91 7.08
CA ILE A 63 -3.97 4.07 7.25
C ILE A 63 -4.55 5.27 6.48
N LYS A 64 -4.65 6.41 7.16
CA LYS A 64 -5.14 7.69 6.62
C LYS A 64 -4.27 8.86 7.05
N GLY A 65 -4.34 9.97 6.30
CA GLY A 65 -3.67 11.23 6.65
C GLY A 65 -2.16 11.10 6.83
N ASN A 66 -1.61 11.71 7.87
CA ASN A 66 -0.18 11.74 8.17
C ASN A 66 0.48 10.36 8.26
N GLY A 67 -0.26 9.32 8.67
CA GLY A 67 0.27 7.96 8.70
C GLY A 67 0.54 7.40 7.31
N LEU A 68 -0.21 7.84 6.29
CA LEU A 68 0.01 7.40 4.92
C LEU A 68 1.29 8.05 4.35
N LEU A 69 1.53 9.31 4.70
CA LEU A 69 2.77 10.00 4.33
C LEU A 69 3.99 9.32 4.96
N SER A 70 3.98 9.10 6.28
CA SER A 70 5.12 8.47 6.95
C SER A 70 5.31 7.00 6.53
N TRP A 71 4.24 6.30 6.18
CA TRP A 71 4.33 4.98 5.56
C TRP A 71 5.04 5.05 4.20
N GLY A 72 4.65 5.99 3.34
CA GLY A 72 5.26 6.20 2.02
C GLY A 72 6.75 6.52 2.10
N GLU A 73 7.16 7.35 3.06
CA GLU A 73 8.58 7.70 3.31
C GLU A 73 9.44 6.47 3.63
N VAL A 74 8.90 5.53 4.40
CA VAL A 74 9.61 4.32 4.87
C VAL A 74 9.59 3.21 3.83
N VAL A 75 8.42 2.93 3.25
CA VAL A 75 8.20 1.75 2.41
C VAL A 75 8.40 2.04 0.92
N GLY A 76 8.16 3.28 0.47
CA GLY A 76 8.34 3.68 -0.93
C GLY A 76 9.77 3.47 -1.45
N LYS A 77 10.77 3.57 -0.55
CA LYS A 77 12.18 3.37 -0.87
C LYS A 77 12.64 1.91 -0.76
N SER A 78 11.79 0.99 -0.28
CA SER A 78 12.19 -0.38 0.07
C SER A 78 11.04 -1.37 -0.06
N GLN A 79 10.32 -1.35 -1.18
CA GLN A 79 9.18 -2.24 -1.42
C GLN A 79 9.49 -3.74 -1.27
N LYS A 80 10.71 -4.17 -1.64
CA LYS A 80 11.13 -5.57 -1.48
C LYS A 80 11.19 -5.99 -0.01
N LYS A 81 11.66 -5.09 0.87
CA LYS A 81 11.78 -5.37 2.32
C LYS A 81 10.42 -5.52 2.99
N GLN A 82 9.39 -4.82 2.50
CA GLN A 82 8.03 -4.92 3.02
C GLN A 82 7.47 -6.36 2.95
N GLN A 83 7.95 -7.18 2.00
CA GLN A 83 7.47 -8.55 1.81
C GLN A 83 8.18 -9.57 2.69
N SER A 84 9.35 -9.23 3.24
CA SER A 84 10.25 -10.17 3.89
C SER A 84 10.65 -9.76 5.31
N GLU A 85 10.23 -8.58 5.77
CA GLU A 85 10.62 -8.02 7.07
C GLU A 85 9.39 -7.56 7.86
N TRP A 86 9.48 -7.69 9.19
CA TRP A 86 8.52 -7.13 10.11
C TRP A 86 8.55 -5.60 10.04
N ILE A 87 7.40 -4.96 10.19
CA ILE A 87 7.30 -3.50 10.35
C ILE A 87 6.70 -3.21 11.71
N SER A 88 7.38 -2.38 12.49
CA SER A 88 6.96 -1.97 13.82
C SER A 88 6.62 -0.48 13.86
N VAL A 89 5.65 -0.13 14.69
CA VAL A 89 5.35 1.28 15.03
C VAL A 89 6.00 1.57 16.37
N THR A 90 7.07 2.35 16.37
CA THR A 90 7.87 2.58 17.59
C THR A 90 7.48 3.85 18.34
N GLY A 91 6.57 4.66 17.79
CA GLY A 91 6.11 5.90 18.40
C GLY A 91 5.57 6.87 17.36
N TYR A 92 5.64 8.16 17.68
CA TYR A 92 5.27 9.24 16.78
C TYR A 92 6.29 10.38 16.84
N ALA A 93 6.45 11.07 15.71
CA ALA A 93 7.21 12.29 15.59
C ALA A 93 6.26 13.48 15.45
N GLU A 94 6.62 14.61 16.03
CA GLU A 94 5.91 15.88 15.87
C GLU A 94 6.60 16.71 14.80
N LYS A 95 5.83 17.23 13.83
CA LYS A 95 6.32 18.17 12.83
C LYS A 95 5.38 19.37 12.78
N ALA A 96 5.94 20.57 12.78
CA ALA A 96 5.18 21.79 12.57
C ALA A 96 4.76 21.90 11.09
N PHE A 97 3.48 22.17 10.88
CA PHE A 97 2.90 22.51 9.58
C PHE A 97 2.22 23.87 9.72
N GLY A 98 2.98 24.93 9.41
CA GLY A 98 2.58 26.30 9.71
C GLY A 98 2.49 26.52 11.23
N GLU A 99 1.33 26.98 11.70
CA GLU A 99 1.08 27.25 13.13
C GLU A 99 0.64 26.00 13.92
N SER A 100 0.31 24.90 13.24
CA SER A 100 -0.18 23.67 13.87
C SER A 100 0.93 22.63 13.99
N ILE A 101 0.99 21.93 15.12
CA ILE A 101 1.87 20.78 15.34
C ILE A 101 1.09 19.50 15.00
N ASN A 102 1.62 18.72 14.06
CA ASN A 102 1.03 17.49 13.59
C ASN A 102 1.87 16.29 14.03
N THR A 103 1.21 15.19 14.39
CA THR A 103 1.86 13.93 14.75
C THR A 103 1.91 12.97 13.55
N PHE A 104 3.02 12.24 13.45
CA PHE A 104 3.32 11.28 12.39
C PHE A 104 3.79 9.98 13.03
N PRO A 105 3.18 8.82 12.75
CA PRO A 105 3.68 7.56 13.28
C PRO A 105 5.04 7.23 12.69
N THR A 106 5.93 6.70 13.53
CA THR A 106 7.27 6.28 13.14
C THR A 106 7.26 4.79 12.84
N PHE A 107 7.40 4.43 11.56
CA PHE A 107 7.52 3.06 11.11
C PHE A 107 8.98 2.66 10.97
N ASN A 108 9.33 1.45 11.40
CA ASN A 108 10.67 0.88 11.28
C ASN A 108 10.61 -0.58 10.84
N PHE A 109 11.57 -0.97 10.00
CA PHE A 109 11.81 -2.38 9.70
C PHE A 109 12.44 -3.06 10.92
N GLY A 110 11.80 -4.12 11.41
CA GLY A 110 12.13 -4.85 12.63
C GLY A 110 12.99 -6.09 12.40
N GLY A 111 13.44 -6.34 11.17
CA GLY A 111 14.21 -7.52 10.80
C GLY A 111 13.43 -8.52 9.96
N GLY A 112 14.15 -9.47 9.37
CA GLY A 112 13.59 -10.48 8.46
C GLY A 112 12.74 -11.54 9.14
N LEU A 113 11.80 -12.08 8.37
CA LEU A 113 11.01 -13.25 8.75
C LEU A 113 11.91 -14.49 8.83
N THR A 114 11.67 -15.34 9.83
CA THR A 114 12.19 -16.71 9.86
C THR A 114 11.54 -17.56 8.75
N PRO A 115 12.14 -18.70 8.35
CA PRO A 115 11.55 -19.56 7.32
C PRO A 115 10.12 -20.04 7.65
N SER A 116 9.82 -20.27 8.94
CA SER A 116 8.48 -20.66 9.38
C SER A 116 7.48 -19.51 9.25
N GLU A 117 7.89 -18.29 9.62
CA GLU A 117 7.03 -17.11 9.51
C GLU A 117 6.80 -16.72 8.04
N ASP A 118 7.81 -16.84 7.18
CA ASP A 118 7.65 -16.58 5.74
C ASP A 118 6.68 -17.58 5.10
N GLN A 119 6.70 -18.85 5.53
CA GLN A 119 5.71 -19.83 5.07
C GLN A 119 4.28 -19.43 5.48
N VAL A 120 4.07 -19.06 6.75
CA VAL A 120 2.74 -18.60 7.20
C VAL A 120 2.31 -17.34 6.45
N ALA A 121 3.21 -16.39 6.23
CA ALA A 121 2.92 -15.19 5.44
C ALA A 121 2.52 -15.53 3.99
N ASN A 122 3.17 -16.54 3.38
CA ASN A 122 2.81 -17.03 2.05
C ASN A 122 1.42 -17.70 2.05
N ASP A 123 1.10 -18.48 3.07
CA ASP A 123 -0.19 -19.17 3.21
C ASP A 123 -1.33 -18.16 3.38
N LEU A 124 -1.17 -17.17 4.28
CA LEU A 124 -2.14 -16.08 4.45
C LEU A 124 -2.30 -15.25 3.17
N PHE A 125 -1.22 -15.02 2.43
CA PHE A 125 -1.29 -14.35 1.14
C PHE A 125 -2.04 -15.16 0.08
N ALA A 126 -1.92 -16.50 0.11
CA ALA A 126 -2.71 -17.38 -0.75
C ALA A 126 -4.21 -17.32 -0.39
N GLU A 127 -4.53 -17.34 0.90
CA GLU A 127 -5.90 -17.19 1.41
C GLU A 127 -6.52 -15.86 0.94
N LEU A 128 -5.80 -14.74 1.06
CA LEU A 128 -6.25 -13.43 0.57
C LEU A 128 -6.54 -13.41 -0.94
N LYS A 129 -5.78 -14.17 -1.72
CA LYS A 129 -6.01 -14.31 -3.16
C LYS A 129 -7.29 -15.10 -3.43
N GLU A 130 -7.53 -16.16 -2.68
CA GLU A 130 -8.72 -16.99 -2.81
C GLU A 130 -9.99 -16.21 -2.48
N TYR A 131 -9.97 -15.38 -1.43
CA TYR A 131 -11.06 -14.45 -1.12
C TYR A 131 -11.26 -13.35 -2.17
N GLY A 132 -10.36 -13.23 -3.17
CA GLY A 132 -10.44 -12.24 -4.23
C GLY A 132 -10.09 -10.81 -3.79
N LEU A 133 -9.55 -10.64 -2.57
CA LEU A 133 -9.12 -9.35 -2.02
C LEU A 133 -7.81 -8.89 -2.68
N ILE A 134 -7.02 -9.82 -3.22
CA ILE A 134 -5.77 -9.54 -3.95
C ILE A 134 -5.72 -10.39 -5.22
N LYS A 135 -5.59 -9.77 -6.41
CA LYS A 135 -5.22 -10.50 -7.66
C LYS A 135 -3.73 -10.29 -7.96
N SER A 136 -2.98 -11.24 -8.49
CA SER A 136 -1.50 -11.12 -8.55
C SER A 136 -0.97 -9.94 -9.39
N SER A 137 -0.04 -9.16 -8.84
CA SER A 137 1.24 -8.92 -9.54
C SER A 137 2.22 -9.94 -8.96
N ALA A 138 3.06 -10.56 -9.79
CA ALA A 138 3.90 -11.68 -9.38
C ALA A 138 4.90 -11.25 -8.27
N ARG A 139 4.93 -11.97 -7.15
CA ARG A 139 6.04 -11.93 -6.19
C ARG A 139 7.24 -12.53 -6.93
N ALA A 140 8.25 -11.73 -7.23
CA ALA A 140 9.48 -12.22 -7.83
C ALA A 140 10.19 -13.10 -6.80
N GLU A 141 10.10 -14.41 -6.99
CA GLU A 141 10.82 -15.39 -6.21
C GLU A 141 12.33 -15.12 -6.33
N SER A 142 12.98 -14.75 -5.23
CA SER A 142 14.43 -14.67 -5.19
C SER A 142 14.96 -16.04 -4.79
N THR A 143 15.25 -16.87 -5.79
CA THR A 143 16.03 -18.10 -5.59
C THR A 143 17.50 -17.78 -5.76
N THR A 144 18.28 -17.96 -4.70
CA THR A 144 19.74 -17.85 -4.67
C THR A 144 20.39 -19.09 -5.29
N ALA A 145 21.23 -18.92 -6.33
CA ALA A 145 22.33 -19.83 -6.66
C ALA A 145 23.39 -19.16 -7.56
N THR A 146 24.60 -18.99 -7.03
CA THR A 146 25.84 -18.61 -7.73
C THR A 146 26.27 -19.71 -8.71
N THR A 147 26.61 -19.38 -9.97
CA THR A 147 27.83 -19.83 -10.69
C THR A 147 28.04 -18.99 -11.97
N SER A 148 29.29 -18.55 -12.15
CA SER A 148 29.85 -17.76 -13.24
C SER A 148 29.74 -18.41 -14.63
N SER A 149 29.43 -17.61 -15.68
CA SER A 149 30.10 -17.63 -16.99
C SER A 149 29.63 -16.47 -17.90
N THR A 150 30.59 -15.66 -18.33
CA THR A 150 30.57 -14.59 -19.35
C THR A 150 29.98 -15.03 -20.69
N VAL A 151 29.21 -14.17 -21.39
CA VAL A 151 29.35 -13.80 -22.83
C VAL A 151 28.39 -12.64 -23.21
N SER A 152 28.90 -11.82 -24.14
CA SER A 152 28.54 -10.49 -24.65
C SER A 152 27.19 -10.28 -25.38
N ILE A 153 26.86 -8.98 -25.51
CA ILE A 153 25.67 -8.27 -26.01
C ILE A 153 25.54 -8.34 -27.57
N PRO A 154 24.36 -8.08 -28.19
CA PRO A 154 24.18 -6.74 -28.73
C PRO A 154 22.78 -6.11 -28.54
N GLU A 155 22.85 -4.79 -28.51
CA GLU A 155 21.85 -3.76 -28.29
C GLU A 155 21.01 -3.54 -29.56
N SER A 156 19.70 -3.78 -29.52
CA SER A 156 18.75 -3.12 -30.42
C SER A 156 17.30 -3.31 -29.97
N GLN A 157 16.55 -2.20 -29.99
CA GLN A 157 15.09 -2.05 -29.81
C GLN A 157 14.56 -1.89 -28.37
N LEU A 158 15.01 -0.84 -27.67
CA LEU A 158 14.18 -0.14 -26.68
C LEU A 158 13.53 1.05 -27.39
N GLN A 159 12.33 0.84 -27.95
CA GLN A 159 11.42 1.96 -28.20
C GLN A 159 10.89 2.41 -26.84
N LEU A 160 11.39 3.55 -26.39
CA LEU A 160 10.84 4.30 -25.26
C LEU A 160 9.48 4.85 -25.69
N ASP A 161 8.41 4.19 -25.28
CA ASP A 161 7.10 4.84 -25.20
C ASP A 161 7.20 5.93 -24.12
N PRO A 162 6.97 7.22 -24.45
CA PRO A 162 6.87 8.25 -23.44
C PRO A 162 5.45 8.21 -22.87
N SER A 163 5.11 7.13 -22.16
CA SER A 163 4.11 7.23 -21.10
C SER A 163 4.86 7.55 -19.83
N ASN A 164 5.14 8.85 -19.68
CA ASN A 164 5.39 9.44 -18.38
C ASN A 164 4.05 9.33 -17.62
N ASP A 165 3.73 8.11 -17.15
CA ASP A 165 2.73 7.93 -16.10
C ASP A 165 3.37 8.55 -14.87
N ASP A 166 3.07 9.85 -14.72
CA ASP A 166 3.33 10.63 -13.55
C ASP A 166 3.05 9.75 -12.34
N ASP A 167 4.16 9.42 -11.71
CA ASP A 167 4.36 9.07 -10.32
C ASP A 167 3.52 10.04 -9.48
N ASP A 168 2.23 9.73 -9.37
CA ASP A 168 1.21 10.55 -8.73
C ASP A 168 1.33 10.41 -7.20
N LEU A 169 2.55 10.67 -6.72
CA LEU A 169 2.83 11.26 -5.44
C LEU A 169 3.25 12.71 -5.67
N PRO A 170 2.31 13.61 -5.40
CA PRO A 170 2.72 14.70 -4.53
C PRO A 170 1.72 14.97 -3.40
N PHE A 171 1.24 13.98 -2.63
CA PHE A 171 0.65 14.19 -1.29
C PHE A 171 0.78 12.94 -0.40
#